data_AF-A0A952K1Q0-F1
#
_entry.id   AF-A0A952K1Q0-F1
#
_cell.length_a   1.000
_cell.length_b   1.000
_cell.length_c   1.000
_cell.angle_alpha   90.00
_cell.angle_beta   90.00
_cell.angle_gamma   90.00
#
_symmetry.space_group_name_H-M   'P 1'
#
loop_
_entity.id
_entity.type
_entity.pdbx_description
1 polymer ?
#
loop_
_entity_poly.entity_id
_entity_poly.type
_entity_poly.pdbx_seq_one_letter_code
_entity_poly.pdbx_strand_id
1 'polypeptide(L)' 'MRAVSDQPENLQVVIADEEIFEAHVGVKLSVELNAPLDNQRALSIAYTPGVAEVSRAIAADHTLAARYTWANRMVAVVSD' A
#
# COMPACT_ATOMS: atom_id res chain seq x y z
N MET A 1 16.67 42.15 -24.65
CA MET A 1 16.64 42.11 -23.17
C MET A 1 16.16 40.73 -22.77
N ARG A 2 17.08 39.87 -22.31
CA ARG A 2 16.90 38.42 -22.14
C ARG A 2 16.39 38.17 -20.72
N ALA A 3 15.21 37.58 -20.57
CA ALA A 3 14.73 37.15 -19.25
C ALA A 3 15.63 36.02 -18.76
N VAL A 4 16.30 36.25 -17.63
CA VAL A 4 17.05 35.24 -16.89
C VAL A 4 16.04 34.25 -16.33
N SER A 5 16.20 32.98 -16.70
CA SER A 5 15.44 31.86 -16.17
C SER A 5 15.77 31.67 -14.70
N ASP A 6 14.80 31.95 -13.84
CA ASP A 6 14.80 31.55 -12.43
C ASP A 6 14.57 30.03 -12.39
N GLN A 7 15.64 29.26 -12.32
CA GLN A 7 15.57 27.82 -12.02
C GLN A 7 15.80 27.70 -10.52
N PRO A 8 14.91 27.04 -9.75
CA PRO A 8 15.13 26.86 -8.33
C PRO A 8 16.45 26.11 -8.13
N GLU A 9 17.36 26.72 -7.38
CA GLU A 9 18.65 26.13 -7.05
C GLU A 9 18.41 24.77 -6.40
N ASN A 10 19.11 23.75 -6.91
CA ASN A 10 18.97 22.38 -6.48
C ASN A 10 19.61 22.26 -5.07
N LEU A 11 18.82 22.55 -4.03
CA LEU A 11 19.23 22.45 -2.64
C LEU A 11 19.52 20.98 -2.34
N GLN A 12 20.80 20.60 -2.33
CA GLN A 12 21.17 19.25 -1.95
C GLN A 12 20.90 19.07 -0.46
N VAL A 13 19.95 18.21 -0.13
CA VAL A 13 19.68 17.82 1.26
C VAL A 13 20.84 16.94 1.73
N VAL A 14 21.59 17.43 2.71
CA VAL A 14 22.66 16.66 3.37
C VAL A 14 22.01 15.79 4.45
N ILE A 15 22.09 14.46 4.30
CA ILE A 15 21.58 13.47 5.25
C ILE A 15 22.76 12.73 5.86
N ALA A 16 22.81 12.60 7.19
CA ALA A 16 23.90 11.93 7.88
C ALA A 16 23.73 10.40 7.88
N ASP A 17 24.83 9.65 7.86
CA ASP A 17 24.80 8.18 7.88
C ASP A 17 24.02 7.64 9.08
N GLU A 18 24.24 8.20 10.28
CA GLU A 18 23.52 7.81 11.50
C GLU A 18 21.99 7.90 11.33
N GLU A 19 21.50 8.98 10.73
CA GLU A 19 20.07 9.17 10.46
C GLU A 19 19.51 8.10 9.52
N ILE A 20 20.31 7.71 8.52
CA ILE A 20 19.95 6.63 7.59
C ILE A 20 19.87 5.30 8.35
N PHE A 21 20.87 4.96 9.15
CA PHE A 21 20.91 3.70 9.89
C PHE A 21 19.81 3.61 10.95
N GLU A 22 19.56 4.70 11.68
CA GLU A 22 18.48 4.78 12.66
C GLU A 22 17.09 4.59 12.02
N ALA A 23 16.84 5.21 10.85
CA ALA A 23 15.61 4.99 10.10
C ALA A 23 15.42 3.53 9.61
N HIS A 24 16.48 2.72 9.63
CA HIS A 24 16.45 1.31 9.28
C HIS A 24 16.39 0.37 10.51
N VAL A 25 16.43 0.90 11.72
CA VAL A 25 16.27 0.09 12.94
C VAL A 25 14.85 -0.48 12.97
N GLY A 26 14.75 -1.82 12.94
CA GLY A 26 13.48 -2.54 12.96
C GLY A 26 12.95 -2.91 11.57
N VAL A 27 11.67 -2.63 11.31
CA VAL A 27 11.00 -2.92 10.04
C VAL A 27 10.66 -1.63 9.30
N LYS A 28 10.84 -1.64 7.98
CA LYS A 28 10.47 -0.51 7.11
C LYS A 28 9.06 -0.59 6.57
N LEU A 29 8.48 -1.80 6.56
CA LEU A 29 7.16 -2.07 6.01
C LEU A 29 6.24 -2.57 7.12
N SER A 30 5.00 -2.12 7.09
CA SER A 30 3.90 -2.64 7.90
C SER A 30 2.76 -3.10 7.00
N VAL A 31 1.87 -3.93 7.55
CA VAL A 31 0.59 -4.30 6.94
C VAL A 31 -0.49 -4.03 7.98
N GLU A 32 -1.51 -3.26 7.58
CA GLU A 32 -2.53 -2.78 8.49
C GLU A 32 -3.94 -2.99 7.91
N LEU A 33 -4.93 -3.03 8.79
CA LEU A 33 -6.33 -3.20 8.41
C LEU A 33 -6.92 -1.87 7.94
N ASN A 34 -7.69 -1.90 6.85
CA ASN A 34 -8.44 -0.74 6.38
C ASN A 34 -9.80 -0.56 7.10
N ALA A 35 -10.22 -1.54 7.89
CA ALA A 35 -11.47 -1.52 8.64
C ALA A 35 -11.33 -2.27 9.98
N PRO A 36 -12.04 -1.85 11.05
CA PRO A 36 -12.01 -2.55 12.33
C PRO A 36 -12.50 -4.00 12.23
N LEU A 37 -11.82 -4.91 12.95
CA LEU A 37 -12.22 -6.31 13.14
C LEU A 37 -12.39 -6.61 14.64
N ASP A 38 -13.21 -5.80 15.30
CA ASP A 38 -13.32 -5.74 16.77
C ASP A 38 -14.42 -6.64 17.38
N ASN A 39 -15.21 -7.31 16.54
CA ASN A 39 -16.29 -8.17 16.99
C ASN A 39 -16.57 -9.33 16.04
N GLN A 40 -17.34 -10.31 16.51
CA GLN A 40 -17.67 -11.52 15.76
C GLN A 40 -18.38 -11.20 14.43
N ARG A 41 -19.28 -10.22 14.41
CA ARG A 41 -20.00 -9.83 13.19
C ARG A 41 -19.04 -9.26 12.15
N ALA A 42 -18.08 -8.42 12.56
CA ALA A 42 -17.04 -7.90 11.68
C ALA A 42 -16.18 -9.02 11.09
N LEU A 43 -15.77 -9.98 11.92
CA LEU A 43 -15.03 -11.17 11.48
C LEU A 43 -15.83 -12.04 10.51
N SER A 44 -17.11 -12.28 10.77
CA SER A 44 -17.97 -13.07 9.88
C SER A 44 -18.20 -12.42 8.52
N ILE A 45 -18.13 -11.09 8.43
CA ILE A 45 -18.22 -10.35 7.15
C ILE A 45 -16.89 -10.43 6.39
N ALA A 46 -15.77 -10.16 7.06
CA ALA A 46 -14.45 -10.10 6.43
C ALA A 46 -13.87 -11.49 6.11
N TYR A 47 -14.26 -12.50 6.87
CA TYR A 47 -13.80 -13.89 6.74
C TYR A 47 -15.00 -14.83 6.57
N THR A 48 -14.92 -16.07 7.04
CA THR A 48 -16.02 -17.03 6.95
C THR A 48 -17.21 -16.60 7.82
N PRO A 49 -18.45 -16.63 7.30
CA PRO A 49 -18.85 -17.09 5.96
C PRO A 49 -18.83 -16.00 4.85
N GLY A 50 -18.75 -14.71 5.18
CA GLY A 50 -18.90 -13.59 4.24
C GLY A 50 -17.92 -13.57 3.06
N VAL A 51 -16.65 -13.91 3.30
CA VAL A 51 -15.62 -13.98 2.25
C VAL A 51 -15.98 -14.97 1.13
N ALA A 52 -16.75 -16.01 1.45
CA ALA A 52 -17.16 -17.00 0.46
C ALA A 52 -18.07 -16.41 -0.63
N GLU A 53 -18.87 -15.39 -0.31
CA GLU A 53 -19.67 -14.67 -1.31
C GLU A 53 -18.77 -13.91 -2.29
N VAL A 54 -17.74 -13.23 -1.79
CA VAL A 54 -16.77 -12.50 -2.63
C VAL A 54 -16.00 -13.48 -3.52
N SER A 55 -15.54 -14.62 -2.98
CA SER A 55 -14.85 -15.65 -3.76
C SER A 55 -15.73 -16.22 -4.87
N ARG A 56 -17.02 -16.51 -4.60
CA ARG A 56 -17.95 -16.98 -5.63
C ARG A 56 -18.24 -15.93 -6.69
N ALA A 57 -18.40 -14.66 -6.30
CA ALA A 57 -18.60 -13.56 -7.24
C ALA A 57 -17.41 -13.42 -8.20
N ILE A 58 -16.17 -13.50 -7.69
CA ILE A 58 -14.96 -13.44 -8.51
C ILE A 58 -14.83 -14.67 -9.42
N ALA A 59 -15.21 -15.85 -8.93
CA ALA A 59 -15.20 -17.06 -9.75
C ALA A 59 -16.22 -17.00 -10.91
N ALA A 60 -17.35 -16.31 -10.71
CA ALA A 60 -18.35 -16.08 -11.76
C ALA A 60 -17.93 -14.95 -12.73
N ASP A 61 -17.27 -13.90 -12.22
CA ASP A 61 -16.75 -12.78 -13.01
C ASP A 61 -15.39 -12.32 -12.47
N HIS A 62 -14.34 -12.72 -13.19
CA HIS A 62 -12.96 -12.41 -12.81
C HIS A 62 -12.63 -10.90 -12.80
N THR A 63 -13.40 -10.07 -13.51
CA THR A 63 -13.16 -8.62 -13.52
C THR A 63 -13.41 -8.00 -12.15
N LEU A 64 -14.23 -8.65 -11.31
CA LEU A 64 -14.55 -8.21 -9.96
C LEU A 64 -13.37 -8.34 -8.99
N ALA A 65 -12.32 -9.08 -9.33
CA ALA A 65 -11.10 -9.15 -8.53
C ALA A 65 -10.46 -7.77 -8.35
N ALA A 66 -10.49 -6.93 -9.40
CA ALA A 66 -9.98 -5.56 -9.35
C ALA A 66 -10.81 -4.65 -8.43
N ARG A 67 -12.07 -5.00 -8.14
CA ARG A 67 -12.95 -4.20 -7.28
C ARG A 67 -12.89 -4.65 -5.82
N TYR A 68 -12.90 -5.96 -5.57
CA TYR A 68 -13.07 -6.52 -4.23
C TYR A 68 -11.78 -6.98 -3.56
N THR A 69 -10.64 -6.84 -4.24
CA THR A 69 -9.33 -7.17 -3.67
C THR A 69 -8.38 -5.99 -3.82
N TRP A 70 -7.27 -6.05 -3.11
CA TRP A 70 -6.15 -5.12 -3.23
C TRP A 70 -5.41 -5.17 -4.58
N ALA A 71 -5.71 -6.13 -5.46
CA ALA A 71 -4.93 -6.41 -6.66
C ALA A 71 -4.82 -5.20 -7.62
N ASN A 72 -5.80 -4.29 -7.62
CA ASN A 72 -5.77 -3.10 -8.49
C ASN A 72 -4.80 -2.00 -8.01
N ARG A 73 -4.30 -2.09 -6.78
CA ARG A 73 -3.44 -1.08 -6.13
C ARG A 73 -2.12 -1.68 -5.62
N MET A 74 -1.96 -2.99 -5.71
CA MET A 74 -0.76 -3.70 -5.29
C MET A 74 0.30 -3.69 -6.39
N VAL A 75 1.52 -3.28 -6.04
CA VAL A 75 2.71 -3.40 -6.88
C VAL A 75 3.74 -4.25 -6.14
N ALA A 76 4.23 -5.31 -6.78
CA ALA A 76 5.34 -6.10 -6.27
C ALA A 76 6.66 -5.54 -6.79
N VAL A 77 7.58 -5.21 -5.88
CA VAL A 77 8.98 -4.87 -6.23
C VAL A 77 9.77 -6.18 -6.23
N VAL A 78 10.16 -6.64 -7.42
CA VAL A 78 10.91 -7.89 -7.62
C VAL A 78 12.33 -7.55 -8.05
N SER A 79 13.32 -8.12 -7.35
CA SER A 79 14.76 -8.05 -7.67
C SER A 79 15.31 -9.48 -7.67
N ASP A 80 16.35 -9.73 -8.44
CA ASP A 80 17.15 -10.97 -8.42
C ASP A 80 18.09 -11.04 -7.20
#